data_AF-Q39Y88-F1
#
_entry.id   AF-Q39Y88-F1
#
_cell.length_a   1.000
_cell.length_b   1.000
_cell.length_c   1.000
_cell.angle_alpha   90.00
_cell.angle_beta   90.00
_cell.angle_gamma   90.00
#
_symmetry.space_group_name_H-M   'P 1'
#
loop_
_entity.id
_entity.type
_entity.pdbx_description
1 polymer ?
#
loop_
_entity_poly.entity_id
_entity_poly.type
_entity_poly.pdbx_seq_one_letter_code
_entity_poly.pdbx_strand_id
1 'polypeptide(L)'
;MKLAKKDWFFIILIIAVFGGFWAISGEVKTKKVPHDDAHKRFYDAFNSGATKIDLDAQCPSCHFEGPGGIPFPKEHPVKPADGPMRCLFCHKFKSK
;
A
#
# COMPACT_ATOMS: atom_id res chain seq x y z
N MET A 1 34.54 -22.24 -3.85
CA MET A 1 34.72 -21.09 -2.95
C MET A 1 34.39 -21.53 -1.53
N LYS A 2 35.26 -21.25 -0.55
CA LYS A 2 35.06 -21.65 0.85
C LYS A 2 34.53 -20.43 1.61
N LEU A 3 33.33 -20.54 2.18
CA LEU A 3 32.75 -19.46 2.98
C LEU A 3 33.58 -19.28 4.25
N ALA A 4 34.09 -18.06 4.46
CA ALA A 4 34.82 -17.69 5.65
C ALA A 4 33.86 -17.48 6.84
N LYS A 5 34.40 -17.48 8.07
CA LYS A 5 33.60 -17.21 9.28
C LYS A 5 32.85 -15.87 9.22
N LYS A 6 33.43 -14.86 8.54
CA LYS A 6 32.80 -13.56 8.31
C LYS A 6 31.57 -13.66 7.39
N ASP A 7 31.60 -14.55 6.40
CA ASP A 7 30.46 -14.78 5.50
C ASP A 7 29.30 -15.43 6.26
N TRP A 8 29.61 -16.35 7.17
CA TRP A 8 28.62 -16.97 8.06
C TRP A 8 27.93 -15.97 8.98
N PHE A 9 28.69 -15.04 9.56
CA PHE A 9 28.12 -13.97 10.38
C PHE A 9 27.17 -13.07 9.57
N PHE A 10 27.57 -12.70 8.35
CA PHE A 10 26.74 -11.86 7.48
C PHE A 10 25.46 -12.58 7.03
N ILE A 11 25.55 -13.88 6.70
CA ILE A 11 24.39 -14.70 6.35
C ILE A 11 23.41 -14.79 7.53
N ILE A 12 23.91 -15.03 8.75
CA ILE A 12 23.06 -15.06 9.96
C ILE A 12 22.35 -13.73 10.17
N LEU A 13 23.06 -12.60 10.00
CA LEU A 13 22.47 -11.27 10.12
C LEU A 13 21.35 -11.05 9.11
N ILE A 14 21.56 -11.44 7.84
CA ILE A 14 20.53 -11.37 6.80
C ILE A 14 19.31 -12.21 7.20
N ILE A 15 19.52 -13.46 7.59
CA ILE A 15 18.42 -14.36 8.00
C ILE A 15 17.67 -13.77 9.19
N ALA A 16 18.36 -13.20 10.17
CA ALA A 16 17.73 -12.57 11.33
C ALA A 16 16.88 -11.36 10.94
N VAL A 17 17.38 -10.49 10.07
CA VAL A 17 16.64 -9.31 9.58
C VAL A 17 15.42 -9.74 8.77
N PHE A 18 15.60 -10.61 7.77
CA PHE A 18 14.49 -11.09 6.94
C PHE A 18 13.46 -11.88 7.76
N GLY A 19 13.91 -12.75 8.66
CA GLY A 19 13.04 -13.50 9.56
C GLY A 19 12.25 -12.59 10.50
N GLY A 20 12.88 -11.54 11.03
CA GLY A 20 12.21 -10.52 11.84
C GLY A 20 11.13 -9.77 11.06
N PHE A 21 11.45 -9.28 9.86
CA PHE A 21 10.45 -8.63 9.00
C PHE A 21 9.29 -9.56 8.65
N TRP A 22 9.58 -10.82 8.32
CA TRP A 22 8.55 -11.81 8.00
C TRP A 22 7.62 -12.07 9.18
N ALA A 23 8.17 -12.23 10.39
CA ALA A 23 7.38 -12.45 11.61
C ALA A 23 6.46 -11.26 11.96
N ILE A 24 6.87 -10.03 11.64
CA ILE A 24 6.12 -8.81 11.98
C ILE A 24 5.14 -8.42 10.86
N SER A 25 5.41 -8.82 9.60
CA SER A 25 4.68 -8.28 8.44
C SER A 25 3.18 -8.56 8.42
N GLY A 26 2.70 -9.54 9.20
CA GLY A 26 1.27 -9.80 9.45
C GLY A 26 0.39 -9.96 8.20
N GLU A 27 -0.91 -10.17 8.43
CA GLU A 27 -1.90 -10.16 7.34
C GLU A 27 -2.31 -8.72 6.98
N VAL A 28 -2.69 -8.52 5.71
CA VAL A 28 -3.19 -7.22 5.23
C VAL A 28 -4.55 -6.94 5.87
N LYS A 29 -4.57 -6.06 6.89
CA LYS A 29 -5.78 -5.71 7.65
C LYS A 29 -6.65 -4.64 6.97
N THR A 30 -6.18 -4.04 5.89
CA THR A 30 -6.84 -2.93 5.20
C THR A 30 -7.94 -3.44 4.27
N LYS A 31 -9.03 -2.67 4.15
CA LYS A 31 -10.09 -2.97 3.18
C LYS A 31 -9.56 -2.80 1.75
N LYS A 32 -9.92 -3.71 0.85
CA LYS A 32 -9.64 -3.58 -0.58
C LYS A 32 -10.56 -2.56 -1.24
N VAL A 33 -10.13 -1.96 -2.35
CA VAL A 33 -10.98 -1.05 -3.14
C VAL A 33 -12.24 -1.80 -3.61
N PRO A 34 -13.45 -1.24 -3.45
CA PRO A 34 -14.67 -1.86 -3.99
C PRO A 34 -14.58 -2.07 -5.50
N HIS A 35 -15.22 -3.11 -6.02
CA HIS A 35 -15.32 -3.34 -7.47
C HIS A 35 -16.77 -3.05 -7.88
N ASP A 36 -17.12 -1.77 -7.85
CA ASP A 36 -18.44 -1.22 -8.16
C ASP A 36 -18.31 -0.14 -9.23
N ASP A 37 -19.44 0.43 -9.67
CA ASP A 37 -19.46 1.41 -10.77
C ASP A 37 -18.67 2.69 -10.45
N ALA A 38 -18.59 3.09 -9.18
CA ALA A 38 -17.84 4.27 -8.76
C ALA A 38 -16.32 4.04 -8.87
N HIS A 39 -15.86 2.79 -8.68
CA HIS A 39 -14.44 2.44 -8.63
C HIS A 39 -13.93 1.74 -9.89
N LYS A 40 -14.82 1.24 -10.75
CA LYS A 40 -14.48 0.46 -11.95
C LYS A 40 -13.47 1.17 -12.85
N ARG A 41 -13.62 2.48 -13.04
CA ARG A 41 -12.69 3.29 -13.86
C ARG A 41 -11.23 3.19 -13.39
N PHE A 42 -11.00 3.05 -12.08
CA PHE A 42 -9.64 2.92 -11.53
C PHE A 42 -9.07 1.51 -11.73
N TYR A 43 -9.93 0.48 -11.67
CA TYR A 43 -9.51 -0.88 -12.04
C TYR A 43 -9.11 -0.95 -13.51
N ASP A 44 -9.92 -0.37 -14.40
CA ASP A 44 -9.65 -0.37 -15.83
C ASP A 44 -8.37 0.41 -16.17
N ALA A 45 -8.20 1.59 -15.56
CA ALA A 45 -6.98 2.38 -15.71
C ALA A 45 -5.73 1.65 -15.18
N PHE A 46 -5.83 1.02 -14.01
CA PHE A 46 -4.73 0.25 -13.43
C PHE A 46 -4.35 -0.95 -14.31
N ASN A 47 -5.35 -1.67 -14.84
CA ASN A 47 -5.14 -2.78 -15.77
C ASN A 47 -4.55 -2.32 -17.12
N SER A 48 -4.77 -1.07 -17.49
CA SER A 48 -4.24 -0.45 -18.71
C SER A 48 -2.85 0.17 -18.53
N GLY A 49 -2.24 0.04 -17.34
CA GLY A 49 -0.87 0.48 -17.06
C GLY A 49 -0.75 1.83 -16.35
N ALA A 50 -1.86 2.43 -15.88
CA ALA A 50 -1.79 3.63 -15.05
C ALA A 50 -1.02 3.37 -13.76
N THR A 51 -0.19 4.33 -13.33
CA THR A 51 0.58 4.18 -12.10
C THR A 51 -0.31 4.39 -10.88
N LYS A 52 0.01 3.72 -9.76
CA LYS A 52 -0.77 3.86 -8.52
C LYS A 52 -0.81 5.30 -8.01
N ILE A 53 0.28 6.04 -8.18
CA ILE A 53 0.38 7.41 -7.65
C ILE A 53 -0.53 8.38 -8.43
N ASP A 54 -0.70 8.17 -9.75
CA ASP A 54 -1.61 8.96 -10.58
C ASP A 54 -3.08 8.67 -10.26
N LEU A 55 -3.39 7.43 -9.88
CA LEU A 55 -4.72 7.03 -9.44
C LEU A 55 -5.00 7.54 -8.02
N ASP A 56 -4.02 7.46 -7.12
CA ASP A 56 -4.09 7.97 -5.75
C ASP A 56 -4.40 9.47 -5.71
N ALA A 57 -3.88 10.24 -6.67
CA ALA A 57 -4.17 11.66 -6.80
C ALA A 57 -5.64 11.98 -7.11
N GLN A 58 -6.41 11.00 -7.62
CA GLN A 58 -7.81 11.17 -7.99
C GLN A 58 -8.79 10.77 -6.87
N CYS A 59 -8.37 9.94 -5.92
CA CYS A 59 -9.23 9.51 -4.80
C CYS A 59 -9.80 10.68 -3.97
N PRO A 60 -9.04 11.76 -3.70
CA PRO A 60 -9.54 12.90 -2.94
C PRO A 60 -10.65 13.72 -3.62
N SER A 61 -11.04 13.41 -4.86
CA SER A 61 -12.24 14.02 -5.45
C SER A 61 -13.51 13.66 -4.69
N CYS A 62 -13.50 12.52 -3.99
CA CYS A 62 -14.62 12.04 -3.19
C CYS A 62 -14.19 11.70 -1.76
N HIS A 63 -12.98 11.21 -1.53
CA HIS A 63 -12.49 10.83 -0.19
C HIS A 63 -11.66 11.95 0.45
N PHE A 64 -12.32 12.81 1.21
CA PHE A 64 -11.68 13.95 1.89
C PHE A 64 -12.43 14.34 3.17
N GLU A 65 -11.74 15.08 4.03
CA GLU A 65 -12.33 15.67 5.24
C GLU A 65 -13.09 16.95 4.90
N GLY A 66 -14.38 17.01 5.20
CA GLY A 66 -15.20 18.21 4.99
C GLY A 66 -16.63 17.92 4.49
N PRO A 67 -17.47 18.96 4.33
CA PRO A 67 -18.83 18.81 3.85
C PRO A 67 -18.86 18.31 2.40
N GLY A 68 -19.69 17.29 2.13
CA GLY A 68 -19.88 16.73 0.78
C GLY A 68 -18.88 15.65 0.37
N GLY A 69 -17.87 15.37 1.19
CA GLY A 69 -16.92 14.27 0.98
C GLY A 69 -17.30 12.98 1.72
N ILE A 70 -16.56 11.91 1.43
CA ILE A 70 -16.55 10.67 2.21
C ILE A 70 -15.39 10.77 3.20
N PRO A 71 -15.65 11.12 4.47
CA PRO A 71 -14.60 11.36 5.45
C PRO A 71 -13.88 10.07 5.82
N PHE A 72 -12.63 10.19 6.27
CA PHE A 72 -11.87 9.04 6.72
C PHE A 72 -12.25 8.69 8.17
N PRO A 73 -12.07 7.41 8.58
CA PRO A 73 -12.14 7.03 9.99
C PRO A 73 -11.14 7.82 10.85
N LYS A 74 -11.43 7.99 12.15
CA LYS A 74 -10.59 8.77 13.08
C LYS A 74 -9.14 8.29 13.14
N GLU A 75 -8.92 6.99 13.00
CA GLU A 75 -7.61 6.35 13.05
C GLU A 75 -6.94 6.21 11.67
N HIS A 76 -7.52 6.79 10.62
CA HIS A 76 -6.93 6.74 9.29
C HIS A 76 -5.63 7.56 9.25
N PRO A 77 -4.56 7.06 8.61
CA PRO A 77 -3.33 7.83 8.45
C PRO A 77 -3.60 9.20 7.84
N VAL A 78 -2.97 10.23 8.41
CA VAL A 78 -3.04 11.60 7.88
C VAL A 78 -2.30 11.71 6.55
N LYS A 79 -2.73 12.64 5.70
CA LYS A 79 -2.07 12.92 4.42
C LYS A 79 -0.60 13.32 4.68
N PRO A 80 0.37 12.78 3.92
CA PRO A 80 1.78 13.21 4.04
C PRO A 80 1.94 14.69 3.63
N ALA A 81 3.02 15.32 4.11
CA ALA A 81 3.35 16.72 3.79
C ALA A 81 3.53 16.93 2.28
N ASP A 82 4.17 15.97 1.61
CA ASP A 82 4.43 16.01 0.16
C ASP A 82 3.72 14.87 -0.57
N GLY A 83 3.10 15.21 -1.71
CA GLY A 83 2.46 14.25 -2.63
C GLY A 83 1.02 13.83 -2.27
N PRO A 84 0.39 12.97 -3.10
CA PRO A 84 -0.91 12.41 -2.79
C PRO A 84 -0.79 11.36 -1.68
N MET A 85 -1.88 11.19 -0.92
CA MET A 85 -1.97 10.08 0.02
C MET A 85 -1.90 8.77 -0.77
N ARG A 86 -1.04 7.84 -0.35
CA ARG A 86 -0.82 6.59 -1.10
C ARG A 86 -1.92 5.55 -0.85
N CYS A 87 -3.15 5.86 -1.26
CA CYS A 87 -4.35 5.05 -1.02
C CYS A 87 -4.15 3.59 -1.44
N LEU A 88 -3.67 3.35 -2.66
CA LEU A 88 -3.45 2.04 -3.28
C LEU A 88 -2.23 1.27 -2.75
N PHE A 89 -1.45 1.88 -1.86
CA PHE A 89 -0.41 1.16 -1.11
C PHE A 89 -1.05 0.27 -0.03
N CYS A 90 -2.01 0.83 0.72
CA CYS A 90 -2.72 0.14 1.77
C CYS A 90 -4.00 -0.53 1.25
N HIS A 91 -4.82 0.18 0.47
CA HIS A 91 -6.08 -0.29 -0.09
C HIS A 91 -5.85 -0.90 -1.46
N LYS A 92 -5.38 -2.15 -1.50
CA LYS A 92 -5.13 -2.85 -2.76
C LYS A 92 -6.43 -3.07 -3.53
N PHE A 93 -6.34 -3.07 -4.87
CA PHE A 93 -7.41 -3.61 -5.69
C PHE A 93 -7.69 -5.07 -5.33
N LYS A 94 -8.93 -5.52 -5.51
CA LYS A 94 -9.27 -6.93 -5.46
C LYS A 94 -8.46 -7.65 -6.55
N SER A 95 -7.85 -8.77 -6.18
CA SER A 95 -7.32 -9.68 -7.20
C SER A 95 -8.50 -10.10 -8.06
N LYS A 96 -8.29 -10.15 -9.38
CA LYS A 96 -9.12 -11.00 -10.23
C LYS A 96 -9.08 -12.43 -9.70
#